data_AF-A0A428X0Q0-F1
#
_entry.id   AF-A0A428X0Q0-F1
#
_cell.length_a   1.000
_cell.length_b   1.000
_cell.length_c   1.000
_cell.angle_alpha   90.00
_cell.angle_beta   90.00
_cell.angle_gamma   90.00
#
_symmetry.space_group_name_H-M   'P 1'
#
loop_
_entity.id
_entity.type
_entity.pdbx_description
1 polymer ?
#
loop_
_entity_poly.entity_id
_entity_poly.type
_entity_poly.pdbx_seq_one_letter_code
_entity_poly.pdbx_strand_id
1 'polypeptide(L)'
;MRRQLSDTAMTMFLERGFEPVRVADVAEACGVSEKTVFNYFPSKEALLLDRLEATAGALRHHLADPALPPVGAMLRVLDGELAGLETTLTAAGDHDDALTTYRRFGDLIRDTPSLRAYRSDVAYRYVDIAAEALASRTGLEPTDPEVQITAAALIGLWRIQVHALRTHLRPGRPIAEAVATVAGQVRRAASLLESGLA
;
A
#
# COMPACT_ATOMS: atom_id res chain seq x y z
N MET A 1 -14.86 10.86 7.76
CA MET A 1 -15.63 10.42 6.56
C MET A 1 -14.84 9.45 5.69
N ARG A 2 -13.72 9.81 5.05
CA ARG A 2 -12.94 8.89 4.18
C ARG A 2 -12.68 7.50 4.78
N ARG A 3 -12.09 7.45 5.98
CA ARG A 3 -11.82 6.18 6.70
C ARG A 3 -13.09 5.38 7.00
N GLN A 4 -14.16 6.04 7.47
CA GLN A 4 -15.45 5.38 7.75
C GLN A 4 -16.01 4.70 6.50
N LEU A 5 -16.01 5.38 5.35
CA LEU A 5 -16.44 4.81 4.07
C LEU A 5 -15.59 3.60 3.67
N SER A 6 -14.27 3.69 3.82
CA SER A 6 -13.34 2.59 3.54
C SER A 6 -13.58 1.39 4.45
N ASP A 7 -13.67 1.61 5.77
CA ASP A 7 -13.90 0.55 6.76
C ASP A 7 -15.25 -0.15 6.51
N THR A 8 -16.31 0.61 6.28
CA THR A 8 -17.64 0.05 5.95
C THR A 8 -17.61 -0.74 4.64
N ALA A 9 -17.00 -0.19 3.59
CA ALA A 9 -16.86 -0.89 2.31
C ALA A 9 -16.07 -2.20 2.49
N MET A 10 -14.96 -2.16 3.22
CA MET A 10 -14.12 -3.33 3.51
C MET A 10 -14.93 -4.43 4.19
N THR A 11 -15.71 -4.12 5.24
CA THR A 11 -16.59 -5.09 5.90
C THR A 11 -17.58 -5.70 4.91
N MET A 12 -18.27 -4.87 4.13
CA MET A 12 -19.26 -5.35 3.15
C MET A 12 -18.64 -6.24 2.07
N PHE A 13 -17.46 -5.86 1.56
CA PHE A 13 -16.76 -6.65 0.55
C PHE A 13 -16.24 -7.98 1.10
N LEU A 14 -15.82 -8.03 2.37
CA LEU A 14 -15.39 -9.29 3.01
C LEU A 14 -16.55 -10.24 3.29
N GLU A 15 -17.74 -9.71 3.63
CA GLU A 15 -18.94 -10.48 3.91
C GLU A 15 -19.64 -10.98 2.64
N ARG A 16 -19.80 -10.11 1.65
CA ARG A 16 -20.66 -10.34 0.47
C ARG A 16 -19.86 -10.60 -0.81
N GLY A 17 -18.55 -10.37 -0.78
CA GLY A 17 -17.69 -10.33 -1.96
C GLY A 17 -17.65 -8.95 -2.60
N PHE A 18 -16.67 -8.71 -3.47
CA PHE A 18 -16.49 -7.41 -4.12
C PHE A 18 -17.61 -7.12 -5.13
N GLU A 19 -17.88 -8.03 -6.05
CA GLU A 19 -18.79 -7.80 -7.19
C GLU A 19 -20.21 -7.35 -6.80
N PRO A 20 -20.93 -8.03 -5.89
CA PRO A 20 -22.34 -7.72 -5.62
C PRO A 20 -22.58 -6.41 -4.85
N VAL A 21 -21.56 -5.85 -4.19
CA VAL A 21 -21.69 -4.62 -3.38
C VAL A 21 -21.58 -3.39 -4.27
N ARG A 22 -22.58 -2.50 -4.25
CA ARG A 22 -22.55 -1.23 -4.99
C ARG A 22 -22.02 -0.08 -4.12
N VAL A 23 -21.53 0.98 -4.77
CA VAL A 23 -21.13 2.21 -4.07
C VAL A 23 -22.32 2.83 -3.33
N ALA A 24 -23.52 2.76 -3.91
CA ALA A 24 -24.77 3.17 -3.26
C ALA A 24 -25.04 2.40 -1.95
N ASP A 25 -24.76 1.09 -1.90
CA ASP A 25 -24.97 0.29 -0.68
C ASP A 25 -24.04 0.75 0.45
N VAL A 26 -22.78 1.09 0.12
CA VAL A 26 -21.80 1.66 1.07
C VAL A 26 -22.24 3.04 1.53
N ALA A 27 -22.74 3.87 0.62
CA ALA A 27 -23.24 5.21 0.91
C ALA A 27 -24.41 5.16 1.89
N GLU A 28 -25.38 4.27 1.64
CA GLU A 28 -26.53 4.02 2.50
C GLU A 28 -26.10 3.55 3.89
N ALA A 29 -25.19 2.58 3.97
CA ALA A 29 -24.66 2.08 5.24
C ALA A 29 -23.94 3.16 6.06
N CYS A 30 -23.37 4.18 5.39
CA CYS A 30 -22.73 5.32 6.03
C CYS A 30 -23.65 6.54 6.25
N GLY A 31 -24.91 6.47 5.83
CA GLY A 31 -25.87 7.58 5.92
C GLY A 31 -25.50 8.80 5.07
N VAL A 32 -24.83 8.59 3.92
CA VAL A 32 -24.41 9.66 3.01
C VAL A 32 -24.91 9.41 1.59
N SER A 33 -24.85 10.44 0.74
CA SER A 33 -25.17 10.29 -0.68
C SER A 33 -24.05 9.58 -1.45
N GLU A 34 -24.38 8.90 -2.54
CA GLU A 34 -23.40 8.30 -3.44
C GLU A 34 -22.40 9.34 -3.98
N LYS A 35 -22.87 10.56 -4.27
CA LYS A 35 -22.03 11.70 -4.64
C LYS A 35 -20.98 12.01 -3.57
N THR A 36 -21.35 11.92 -2.29
CA THR A 36 -20.40 12.11 -1.17
C THR A 36 -19.32 11.05 -1.21
N VAL A 37 -19.65 9.79 -1.52
CA VAL A 37 -18.64 8.74 -1.67
C VAL A 37 -17.69 9.04 -2.82
N PHE A 38 -18.22 9.41 -3.98
CA PHE A 38 -17.39 9.77 -5.15
C PHE A 38 -16.51 11.01 -4.96
N ASN A 39 -16.89 11.94 -4.09
CA ASN A 39 -16.04 13.06 -3.71
C ASN A 39 -14.76 12.61 -2.96
N TYR A 40 -14.81 11.47 -2.27
CA TYR A 40 -13.64 10.90 -1.60
C TYR A 40 -12.94 9.83 -2.46
N PHE A 41 -13.71 9.02 -3.19
CA PHE A 41 -13.20 7.84 -3.88
C PHE A 41 -13.63 7.87 -5.35
N PRO A 42 -12.70 7.99 -6.31
CA PRO A 42 -13.05 8.12 -7.72
C PRO A 42 -13.70 6.85 -8.32
N SER A 43 -13.55 5.70 -7.66
CA SER A 43 -14.13 4.43 -8.08
C SER A 43 -14.46 3.54 -6.88
N LYS A 44 -15.17 2.44 -7.13
CA LYS A 44 -15.47 1.41 -6.13
C LYS A 44 -14.20 0.74 -5.60
N GLU A 45 -13.23 0.47 -6.48
CA GLU A 45 -11.93 -0.12 -6.13
C GLU A 45 -11.14 0.79 -5.18
N ALA A 46 -11.27 2.11 -5.35
CA ALA A 46 -10.60 3.08 -4.50
C ALA A 46 -11.05 3.01 -3.03
N LEU A 47 -12.25 2.48 -2.74
CA LEU A 47 -12.72 2.27 -1.36
C LEU A 47 -11.88 1.26 -0.58
N LEU A 48 -11.16 0.35 -1.25
CA LEU A 48 -10.31 -0.65 -0.59
C LEU A 48 -8.89 -0.14 -0.34
N LEU A 49 -8.44 0.90 -1.04
CA LEU A 49 -7.08 1.43 -0.94
C LEU A 49 -7.16 2.88 -0.46
N ASP A 50 -7.57 3.11 0.79
CA ASP A 50 -7.76 4.46 1.32
C ASP A 50 -6.43 5.17 1.66
N ARG A 51 -5.36 4.41 1.89
CA ARG A 51 -4.01 4.88 2.21
C ARG A 51 -3.19 5.42 1.03
N LEU A 52 -3.75 5.40 -0.19
CA LEU A 52 -3.00 5.78 -1.39
C LEU A 52 -2.37 7.16 -1.30
N GLU A 53 -3.13 8.16 -0.84
CA GLU A 53 -2.61 9.52 -0.74
C GLU A 53 -1.55 9.66 0.37
N ALA A 54 -1.68 8.90 1.46
CA ALA A 54 -0.69 8.90 2.53
C ALA A 54 0.64 8.31 2.06
N THR A 55 0.61 7.20 1.32
CA THR A 55 1.81 6.60 0.71
C THR A 55 2.38 7.51 -0.37
N ALA A 56 1.55 8.11 -1.23
CA ALA A 56 2.00 9.12 -2.21
C ALA A 56 2.70 10.30 -1.54
N GLY A 57 2.14 10.83 -0.45
CA GLY A 57 2.76 11.88 0.36
C GLY A 57 4.11 11.46 0.96
N ALA A 58 4.20 10.24 1.49
CA ALA A 58 5.45 9.69 2.02
C ALA A 58 6.52 9.51 0.94
N LEU A 59 6.13 9.03 -0.26
CA LEU A 59 7.02 8.94 -1.42
C LEU A 59 7.55 10.33 -1.80
N ARG A 60 6.67 11.32 -2.00
CA ARG A 60 7.08 12.69 -2.31
C ARG A 60 8.02 13.27 -1.26
N HIS A 61 7.71 13.07 0.01
CA HIS A 61 8.49 13.61 1.11
C HIS A 61 9.88 12.96 1.23
N HIS A 62 9.94 11.63 1.34
CA HIS A 62 11.20 10.94 1.58
C HIS A 62 12.08 10.85 0.34
N LEU A 63 11.49 10.59 -0.84
CA LEU A 63 12.29 10.46 -2.06
C LEU A 63 12.86 11.79 -2.51
N ALA A 64 12.24 12.93 -2.19
CA ALA A 64 12.79 14.26 -2.49
C ALA A 64 13.91 14.70 -1.52
N ASP A 65 14.08 14.04 -0.38
CA ASP A 65 15.08 14.42 0.63
C ASP A 65 16.51 14.09 0.17
N PRO A 66 17.36 15.11 -0.15
CA PRO A 66 18.71 14.87 -0.63
C PRO A 66 19.64 14.27 0.44
N ALA A 67 19.28 14.35 1.72
CA ALA A 67 20.07 13.78 2.81
C ALA A 67 20.00 12.24 2.87
N LEU A 68 19.01 11.63 2.22
CA LEU A 68 18.82 10.18 2.19
C LEU A 68 19.18 9.62 0.81
N PRO A 69 20.00 8.55 0.71
CA PRO A 69 20.10 7.78 -0.52
C PRO A 69 18.71 7.28 -0.97
N PRO A 70 18.40 7.20 -2.29
CA PRO A 70 17.08 6.80 -2.77
C PRO A 70 16.55 5.48 -2.19
N VAL A 71 17.43 4.48 -2.05
CA VAL A 71 17.09 3.20 -1.41
C VAL A 71 16.72 3.39 0.05
N GLY A 72 17.51 4.16 0.81
CA GLY A 72 17.22 4.51 2.20
C GLY A 72 15.91 5.28 2.36
N ALA A 73 15.61 6.20 1.45
CA ALA A 73 14.35 6.92 1.41
C ALA A 73 13.14 5.99 1.17
N MET A 74 13.25 5.05 0.22
CA MET A 74 12.20 4.05 0.01
C MET A 74 12.01 3.12 1.21
N LEU A 75 13.10 2.72 1.87
CA LEU A 75 13.03 1.93 3.11
C LEU A 75 12.30 2.69 4.23
N ARG A 76 12.47 4.02 4.36
CA ARG A 76 11.69 4.84 5.31
C ARG A 76 10.18 4.79 5.02
N VAL A 77 9.79 4.88 3.75
CA VAL A 77 8.37 4.78 3.34
C VAL A 77 7.81 3.42 3.75
N LEU A 78 8.50 2.33 3.42
CA LEU A 78 8.05 0.97 3.70
C LEU A 78 8.04 0.64 5.19
N ASP A 79 9.08 1.06 5.94
CA ASP A 79 9.14 0.90 7.40
C ASP A 79 7.99 1.68 8.08
N GLY A 80 7.64 2.86 7.58
CA GLY A 80 6.50 3.64 8.08
C GLY A 80 5.14 2.96 7.82
N GLU A 81 4.96 2.34 6.65
CA GLU A 81 3.77 1.53 6.36
C GLU A 81 3.66 0.34 7.31
N LEU A 82 4.76 -0.38 7.52
CA LEU A 82 4.83 -1.53 8.43
C LEU A 82 4.54 -1.14 9.88
N ALA A 83 5.14 -0.07 10.38
CA ALA A 83 4.90 0.41 11.74
C ALA A 83 3.44 0.82 11.97
N GLY A 84 2.82 1.47 10.97
CA GLY A 84 1.40 1.82 11.02
C GLY A 84 0.49 0.59 11.03
N LEU A 85 0.84 -0.43 10.24
CA LEU A 85 0.12 -1.71 10.25
C LEU A 85 0.27 -2.44 11.59
N GLU A 86 1.49 -2.53 12.11
CA GLU A 86 1.80 -3.14 13.41
C GLU A 86 1.01 -2.47 14.55
N THR A 87 0.99 -1.14 14.56
CA THR A 87 0.23 -0.35 15.55
C THR A 87 -1.27 -0.68 15.46
N THR A 88 -1.82 -0.74 14.25
CA THR A 88 -3.24 -1.03 14.03
C THR A 88 -3.61 -2.43 14.50
N LEU A 89 -2.79 -3.43 14.15
CA LEU A 89 -3.05 -4.83 14.52
C LEU A 89 -2.86 -5.08 16.02
N THR A 90 -1.85 -4.46 16.63
CA THR A 90 -1.58 -4.60 18.08
C THR A 90 -2.64 -3.90 18.92
N ALA A 91 -3.22 -2.80 18.42
CA ALA A 91 -4.32 -2.10 19.08
C ALA A 91 -5.67 -2.83 18.95
N ALA A 92 -5.77 -3.85 18.11
CA ALA A 92 -6.99 -4.65 18.00
C ALA A 92 -7.21 -5.45 19.30
N GLY A 93 -8.49 -5.57 19.72
CA GLY A 93 -8.84 -6.35 20.91
C GLY A 93 -8.60 -7.85 20.74
N ASP A 94 -8.83 -8.36 19.52
CA ASP A 94 -8.53 -9.73 19.12
C ASP A 94 -7.52 -9.70 17.96
N HIS A 95 -6.28 -10.10 18.25
CA HIS A 95 -5.19 -10.08 17.26
C HIS A 95 -5.38 -11.15 16.18
N ASP A 96 -5.89 -12.33 16.54
CA ASP A 96 -6.07 -13.42 15.59
C ASP A 96 -7.20 -13.12 14.60
N ASP A 97 -8.28 -12.49 15.06
CA ASP A 97 -9.35 -12.00 14.18
C ASP A 97 -8.85 -10.87 13.26
N ALA A 98 -8.12 -9.89 13.80
CA ALA A 98 -7.55 -8.80 13.00
C ALA A 98 -6.59 -9.33 11.91
N LEU A 99 -5.75 -10.31 12.25
CA LEU A 99 -4.85 -10.99 11.31
C LEU A 99 -5.64 -11.76 10.24
N THR A 100 -6.71 -12.44 10.64
CA THR A 100 -7.59 -13.18 9.72
C THR A 100 -8.29 -12.23 8.75
N THR A 101 -8.81 -11.11 9.25
CA THR A 101 -9.44 -10.05 8.45
C THR A 101 -8.46 -9.44 7.46
N TYR A 102 -7.24 -9.08 7.90
CA TYR A 102 -6.20 -8.56 7.02
C TYR A 102 -5.84 -9.55 5.89
N ARG A 103 -5.77 -10.85 6.21
CA ARG A 103 -5.50 -11.89 5.21
C ARG A 103 -6.63 -12.04 4.20
N ARG A 104 -7.87 -12.08 4.66
CA ARG A 104 -9.05 -12.15 3.78
C ARG A 104 -9.11 -10.95 2.83
N PHE A 105 -8.72 -9.77 3.31
CA PHE A 105 -8.59 -8.57 2.48
C PHE A 105 -7.51 -8.73 1.40
N GLY A 106 -6.32 -9.23 1.76
CA GLY A 106 -5.27 -9.53 0.78
C GLY A 106 -5.70 -10.56 -0.27
N ASP A 107 -6.47 -11.58 0.14
CA ASP A 107 -7.01 -12.60 -0.74
C ASP A 107 -8.11 -12.03 -1.67
N LEU A 108 -8.98 -11.15 -1.17
CA LEU A 108 -9.98 -10.45 -1.98
C LEU A 108 -9.35 -9.66 -3.14
N ILE A 109 -8.30 -8.87 -2.86
CA ILE A 109 -7.56 -8.13 -3.88
C ILE A 109 -6.91 -9.08 -4.88
N ARG A 110 -6.33 -10.19 -4.39
CA ARG A 110 -5.66 -11.19 -5.24
C ARG A 110 -6.66 -11.88 -6.15
N ASP A 111 -7.85 -12.23 -5.67
CA ASP A 111 -8.78 -13.09 -6.40
C ASP A 111 -9.68 -12.28 -7.35
N THR A 112 -9.85 -10.99 -7.10
CA THR A 112 -10.69 -10.10 -7.91
C THR A 112 -9.89 -9.40 -9.03
N PRO A 113 -10.18 -9.64 -10.33
CA PRO A 113 -9.41 -9.07 -11.44
C PRO A 113 -9.36 -7.54 -11.47
N SER A 114 -10.48 -6.85 -11.23
CA SER A 114 -10.55 -5.38 -11.21
C SER A 114 -9.70 -4.78 -10.09
N LEU A 115 -9.67 -5.41 -8.91
CA LEU A 115 -8.82 -4.98 -7.79
C LEU A 115 -7.33 -5.19 -8.07
N ARG A 116 -6.97 -6.31 -8.71
CA ARG A 116 -5.59 -6.50 -9.17
C ARG A 116 -5.18 -5.43 -10.17
N ALA A 117 -6.05 -5.13 -11.15
CA ALA A 117 -5.79 -4.11 -12.16
C ALA A 117 -5.65 -2.72 -11.51
N TYR A 118 -6.55 -2.36 -10.61
CA TYR A 118 -6.48 -1.09 -9.88
C TYR A 118 -5.21 -0.97 -9.02
N ARG A 119 -4.78 -2.06 -8.36
CA ARG A 119 -3.51 -2.06 -7.61
C ARG A 119 -2.29 -1.91 -8.53
N SER A 120 -2.32 -2.50 -9.72
CA SER A 120 -1.27 -2.30 -10.72
C SER A 120 -1.23 -0.86 -11.22
N ASP A 121 -2.38 -0.27 -11.53
CA ASP A 121 -2.50 1.15 -11.89
C ASP A 121 -1.95 2.08 -10.80
N VAL A 122 -2.28 1.81 -9.54
CA VAL A 122 -1.71 2.51 -8.38
C VAL A 122 -0.18 2.40 -8.37
N ALA A 123 0.37 1.21 -8.59
CA ALA A 123 1.82 1.02 -8.61
C ALA A 123 2.48 1.83 -9.73
N TYR A 124 1.86 1.90 -10.92
CA TYR A 124 2.32 2.76 -12.01
C TYR A 124 2.32 4.24 -11.59
N ARG A 125 1.23 4.74 -11.00
CA ARG A 125 1.17 6.13 -10.49
C ARG A 125 2.21 6.43 -9.41
N TYR A 126 2.56 5.46 -8.58
CA TYR A 126 3.65 5.61 -7.62
C TYR A 126 5.03 5.70 -8.28
N VAL A 127 5.24 5.05 -9.42
CA VAL A 127 6.47 5.22 -10.20
C VAL A 127 6.57 6.66 -10.69
N ASP A 128 5.48 7.23 -11.23
CA ASP A 128 5.46 8.62 -11.68
C ASP A 128 5.78 9.59 -10.52
N ILE A 129 5.14 9.40 -9.37
CA ILE A 129 5.38 10.22 -8.17
C ILE A 129 6.83 10.08 -7.68
N ALA A 130 7.37 8.86 -7.68
CA ALA A 130 8.75 8.62 -7.29
C ALA A 130 9.73 9.26 -8.28
N ALA A 131 9.45 9.19 -9.59
CA ALA A 131 10.25 9.79 -10.64
C ALA A 131 10.29 11.32 -10.51
N GLU A 132 9.14 11.97 -10.28
CA GLU A 132 9.07 13.43 -10.01
C GLU A 132 9.92 13.83 -8.80
N ALA A 133 9.84 13.07 -7.71
CA ALA A 133 10.60 13.35 -6.49
C ALA A 133 12.12 13.14 -6.68
N LEU A 134 12.52 12.13 -7.45
CA LEU A 134 13.93 11.85 -7.76
C LEU A 134 14.53 12.84 -8.76
N ALA A 135 13.79 13.21 -9.80
CA ALA A 135 14.18 14.23 -10.78
C ALA A 135 14.50 15.57 -10.10
N SER A 136 13.67 15.96 -9.12
CA SER A 136 13.88 17.17 -8.32
C SER A 136 15.23 17.18 -7.58
N ARG A 137 15.83 16.02 -7.31
CA ARG A 137 17.14 15.89 -6.64
C ARG A 137 18.33 15.94 -7.57
N THR A 138 18.17 15.36 -8.75
CA THR A 138 19.26 15.19 -9.73
C THR A 138 19.33 16.33 -10.72
N GLY A 139 18.26 17.14 -10.83
CA GLY A 139 18.12 18.16 -11.87
C GLY A 139 17.83 17.58 -13.26
N LEU A 140 17.49 16.28 -13.31
CA LEU A 140 17.07 15.57 -14.50
C LEU A 140 15.56 15.73 -14.73
N GLU A 141 15.08 15.35 -15.91
CA GLU A 141 13.66 15.26 -16.21
C GLU A 141 13.04 14.00 -15.58
N PRO A 142 11.78 14.04 -15.12
CA PRO A 142 11.10 12.85 -14.59
C PRO A 142 11.05 11.68 -15.58
N THR A 143 11.10 11.97 -16.88
CA THR A 143 11.06 10.96 -17.95
C THR A 143 12.43 10.41 -18.34
N ASP A 144 13.52 10.90 -17.73
CA ASP A 144 14.86 10.39 -18.00
C ASP A 144 14.97 8.89 -17.65
N PRO A 145 15.61 8.05 -18.50
CA PRO A 145 15.66 6.61 -18.32
C PRO A 145 16.22 6.19 -16.95
N GLU A 146 17.24 6.87 -16.46
CA GLU A 146 17.86 6.61 -15.15
C GLU A 146 16.91 6.92 -14.00
N VAL A 147 16.12 7.99 -14.09
CA VAL A 147 15.11 8.35 -13.09
C VAL A 147 13.98 7.32 -13.11
N GLN A 148 13.49 6.98 -14.29
CA GLN A 148 12.40 6.03 -14.49
C GLN A 148 12.76 4.62 -13.99
N ILE A 149 13.93 4.09 -14.35
CA ILE A 149 14.33 2.76 -13.89
C ILE A 149 14.60 2.73 -12.38
N THR A 150 15.15 3.81 -11.82
CA THR A 150 15.36 3.93 -10.37
C THR A 150 14.01 3.96 -9.63
N ALA A 151 13.07 4.79 -10.07
CA ALA A 151 11.73 4.88 -9.50
C ALA A 151 11.01 3.51 -9.58
N ALA A 152 11.02 2.87 -10.75
CA ALA A 152 10.41 1.55 -10.94
C ALA A 152 11.04 0.48 -10.03
N ALA A 153 12.37 0.48 -9.89
CA ALA A 153 13.08 -0.45 -9.02
C ALA A 153 12.72 -0.26 -7.54
N LEU A 154 12.66 1.00 -7.07
CA LEU A 154 12.28 1.33 -5.70
C LEU A 154 10.83 0.93 -5.40
N ILE A 155 9.88 1.28 -6.27
CA ILE A 155 8.48 0.87 -6.14
C ILE A 155 8.32 -0.65 -6.22
N GLY A 156 9.21 -1.35 -6.93
CA GLY A 156 9.31 -2.80 -6.93
C GLY A 156 9.43 -3.42 -5.52
N LEU A 157 10.07 -2.74 -4.57
CA LEU A 157 10.21 -3.21 -3.18
C LEU A 157 8.85 -3.32 -2.46
N TRP A 158 7.86 -2.50 -2.83
CA TRP A 158 6.51 -2.58 -2.27
C TRP A 158 5.84 -3.93 -2.58
N ARG A 159 6.10 -4.50 -3.77
CA ARG A 159 5.61 -5.84 -4.13
C ARG A 159 6.21 -6.92 -3.23
N ILE A 160 7.48 -6.78 -2.85
CA ILE A 160 8.16 -7.68 -1.92
C ILE A 160 7.51 -7.58 -0.53
N GLN A 161 7.29 -6.36 -0.02
CA GLN A 161 6.60 -6.12 1.25
C GLN A 161 5.21 -6.76 1.28
N VAL A 162 4.37 -6.52 0.27
CA VAL A 162 3.01 -7.08 0.18
C VAL A 162 3.04 -8.60 0.14
N HIS A 163 3.96 -9.19 -0.64
CA HIS A 163 4.10 -10.65 -0.69
C HIS A 163 4.55 -11.23 0.66
N ALA A 164 5.53 -10.60 1.30
CA ALA A 164 6.09 -11.01 2.58
C ALA A 164 5.06 -10.91 3.72
N LEU A 165 4.32 -9.80 3.81
CA LEU A 165 3.19 -9.64 4.74
C LEU A 165 2.17 -10.76 4.55
N ARG A 166 1.80 -11.02 3.29
CA ARG A 166 0.90 -12.12 2.98
C ARG A 166 1.48 -13.47 3.37
N THR A 167 2.77 -13.68 3.52
CA THR A 167 3.34 -14.97 3.94
C THR A 167 3.47 -15.07 5.45
N HIS A 168 3.94 -14.01 6.11
CA HIS A 168 4.41 -14.04 7.49
C HIS A 168 3.38 -13.57 8.51
N LEU A 169 2.41 -12.75 8.10
CA LEU A 169 1.38 -12.22 8.96
C LEU A 169 0.27 -13.28 9.10
N ARG A 170 0.31 -14.04 10.21
CA ARG A 170 -0.49 -15.26 10.43
C ARG A 170 -0.94 -15.36 11.89
N PRO A 171 -2.16 -15.87 12.16
CA PRO A 171 -2.56 -16.26 13.51
C PRO A 171 -1.54 -17.20 14.16
N GLY A 172 -1.31 -17.04 15.46
CA GLY A 172 -0.34 -17.84 16.23
C GLY A 172 1.14 -17.45 16.07
N ARG A 173 1.48 -16.43 15.26
CA ARG A 173 2.82 -15.82 15.23
C ARG A 173 2.78 -14.39 15.79
N PRO A 174 3.71 -13.98 16.67
CA PRO A 174 3.75 -12.60 17.15
C PRO A 174 3.85 -11.58 16.01
N ILE A 175 2.99 -10.55 16.04
CA ILE A 175 2.93 -9.51 14.98
C ILE A 175 4.31 -8.86 14.79
N ALA A 176 4.97 -8.48 15.88
CA ALA A 176 6.30 -7.85 15.83
C ALA A 176 7.35 -8.73 15.14
N GLU A 177 7.32 -10.05 15.37
CA GLU A 177 8.23 -11.00 14.74
C GLU A 177 7.95 -11.12 13.23
N ALA A 178 6.67 -11.14 12.84
CA ALA A 178 6.26 -11.14 11.45
C ALA A 178 6.70 -9.85 10.74
N VAL A 179 6.49 -8.69 11.35
CA VAL A 179 6.90 -7.38 10.82
C VAL A 179 8.42 -7.29 10.67
N ALA A 180 9.19 -7.72 11.67
CA ALA A 180 10.64 -7.78 11.59
C ALA A 180 11.12 -8.69 10.45
N THR A 181 10.46 -9.83 10.25
CA THR A 181 10.76 -10.74 9.13
C THR A 181 10.52 -10.09 7.78
N VAL A 182 9.39 -9.38 7.63
CA VAL A 182 9.06 -8.65 6.40
C VAL A 182 10.08 -7.55 6.12
N ALA A 183 10.38 -6.71 7.10
CA ALA A 183 11.37 -5.65 6.96
C ALA A 183 12.76 -6.21 6.58
N GLY A 184 13.16 -7.33 7.18
CA GLY A 184 14.39 -8.04 6.82
C GLY A 184 14.41 -8.50 5.35
N GLN A 185 13.30 -9.06 4.85
CA GLN A 185 13.20 -9.47 3.44
C GLN A 185 13.26 -8.28 2.48
N VAL A 186 12.57 -7.19 2.80
CA VAL A 186 12.62 -5.95 2.01
C VAL A 186 14.02 -5.37 1.98
N ARG A 187 14.73 -5.29 3.11
CA ARG A 187 16.12 -4.78 3.17
C ARG A 187 17.09 -5.63 2.35
N ARG A 188 16.95 -6.96 2.36
CA ARG A 188 17.75 -7.86 1.51
C ARG A 188 17.46 -7.67 0.02
N ALA A 189 16.21 -7.42 -0.36
CA ALA A 189 15.88 -7.10 -1.74
C ALA A 189 16.42 -5.71 -2.14
N ALA A 190 16.34 -4.74 -1.22
CA ALA A 190 16.82 -3.38 -1.43
C ALA A 190 18.34 -3.32 -1.63
N SER A 191 19.13 -4.13 -0.91
CA SER A 191 20.58 -4.18 -1.12
C SER A 191 20.97 -4.61 -2.53
N LEU A 192 20.15 -5.44 -3.19
CA LEU A 192 20.39 -5.85 -4.58
C LEU A 192 20.17 -4.71 -5.59
N LEU A 193 19.43 -3.66 -5.22
CA LEU A 193 19.31 -2.46 -6.06
C LEU A 193 20.61 -1.65 -6.08
N GLU A 194 21.46 -1.79 -5.06
CA GLU A 194 22.76 -1.12 -4.97
C GLU A 194 23.89 -2.00 -5.52
N SER A 195 23.86 -3.31 -5.24
CA SER A 195 24.93 -4.24 -5.60
C SER A 195 24.73 -5.01 -6.90
N GLY A 196 23.50 -5.02 -7.46
CA GLY A 196 23.11 -5.95 -8.52
C GLY A 196 22.88 -7.39 -8.04
N LEU A 197 22.29 -8.22 -8.90
CA LEU A 197 22.22 -9.68 -8.74
C LEU A 197 23.53 -10.30 -9.27
N ALA A 198 24.18 -11.13 -8.45
CA ALA A 198 25.37 -11.89 -8.82
C ALA A 198 25.08 -12.99 -9.85
#